data_AF-A0A9Q4ZJR6-F1
#
_entry.id   AF-A0A9Q4ZJR6-F1
#
_cell.length_a   1.000
_cell.length_b   1.000
_cell.length_c   1.000
_cell.angle_alpha   90.00
_cell.angle_beta   90.00
_cell.angle_gamma   90.00
#
_symmetry.space_group_name_H-M   'P 1'
#
loop_
_entity.id
_entity.type
_entity.pdbx_description
1 polymer ?
#
loop_
_entity_poly.entity_id
_entity_poly.type
_entity_poly.pdbx_seq_one_letter_code
_entity_poly.pdbx_strand_id
1 'polypeptide(L)'
;VDTGCASWRSVMWRRWPSAGAPPLFRDAHEFDRVVAAMVDTGNILDRGMVYWDVRPSARFPTVEVRVSDVPATVEESVLLAVLVRALVVTALRDAEAGSDVADVPGHVLDAAYWRAARDGLDGVGVDPATVTVVPASVLLERMIDSVGDALDHQGLRAVAEDGLRRRVAAGNGARRQLSAFRRRHSIFDVVETVADLTLQGC
;
A
#
# COMPACT_ATOMS: atom_id res chain seq x y z
N VAL A 1 -13.70 -16.63 -9.14
CA VAL A 1 -13.82 -15.86 -10.40
C VAL A 1 -12.60 -14.97 -10.52
N ASP A 2 -12.01 -14.86 -11.72
CA ASP A 2 -10.94 -13.88 -11.99
C ASP A 2 -11.60 -12.49 -12.14
N THR A 3 -11.29 -11.56 -11.24
CA THR A 3 -11.88 -10.22 -11.22
C THR A 3 -11.16 -9.25 -12.17
N GLY A 4 -10.01 -9.66 -12.71
CA GLY A 4 -9.11 -8.82 -13.50
C GLY A 4 -8.38 -7.75 -12.68
N CYS A 5 -8.43 -7.81 -11.34
CA CYS A 5 -7.74 -6.87 -10.46
C CYS A 5 -6.60 -7.55 -9.71
N ALA A 6 -5.43 -6.90 -9.64
CA ALA A 6 -4.31 -7.34 -8.83
C ALA A 6 -4.58 -7.27 -7.31
N SER A 7 -5.49 -6.40 -6.86
CA SER A 7 -6.01 -6.40 -5.50
C SER A 7 -7.52 -6.17 -5.52
N TRP A 8 -8.27 -7.26 -5.44
CA TRP A 8 -9.73 -7.17 -5.34
C TRP A 8 -10.18 -6.63 -3.97
N ARG A 9 -9.40 -6.88 -2.91
CA ARG A 9 -9.68 -6.32 -1.58
C ARG A 9 -9.70 -4.80 -1.65
N SER A 10 -8.71 -4.15 -2.25
CA SER A 10 -8.68 -2.69 -2.37
C SER A 10 -9.90 -2.13 -3.13
N VAL A 11 -10.34 -2.81 -4.20
CA VAL A 11 -11.53 -2.41 -4.96
C VAL A 11 -12.82 -2.55 -4.14
N MET A 12 -12.98 -3.65 -3.41
CA MET A 12 -14.14 -3.84 -2.54
C MET A 12 -14.13 -2.89 -1.35
N TRP A 13 -12.96 -2.65 -0.76
CA TRP A 13 -12.78 -1.84 0.45
C TRP A 13 -13.18 -0.38 0.24
N ARG A 14 -12.86 0.20 -0.93
CA ARG A 14 -13.19 1.59 -1.30
C ARG A 14 -14.69 1.88 -1.45
N ARG A 15 -15.57 0.88 -1.29
CA ARG A 15 -17.02 1.11 -1.25
C ARG A 15 -17.48 1.71 0.09
N TRP A 16 -16.66 1.62 1.13
CA TRP A 16 -16.97 2.22 2.43
C TRP A 16 -16.63 3.72 2.43
N PRO A 17 -17.53 4.61 2.90
CA PRO A 17 -17.32 6.07 2.87
C PRO A 17 -16.06 6.56 3.59
N SER A 18 -15.56 5.78 4.55
CA SER A 18 -14.36 6.10 5.34
C SER A 18 -13.12 5.33 4.89
N ALA A 19 -13.16 4.61 3.77
CA ALA A 19 -12.05 3.79 3.27
C ALA A 19 -11.31 4.43 2.10
N GLY A 20 -10.01 4.14 1.99
CA GLY A 20 -9.15 4.68 0.94
C GLY A 20 -8.05 5.58 1.50
N ALA A 21 -7.43 6.37 0.61
CA ALA A 21 -6.43 7.33 1.03
C ALA A 21 -7.01 8.37 2.02
N PRO A 22 -6.29 8.72 3.09
CA PRO A 22 -6.72 9.79 3.98
C PRO A 22 -6.70 11.14 3.25
N PRO A 23 -7.60 12.08 3.60
CA PRO A 23 -7.47 13.48 3.20
C PRO A 23 -6.14 14.08 3.65
N LEU A 24 -5.72 15.16 2.98
CA LEU A 24 -4.63 16.00 3.49
C LEU A 24 -5.12 16.80 4.68
N PHE A 25 -4.39 16.72 5.80
CA PHE A 25 -4.67 17.47 7.02
C PHE A 25 -3.54 18.46 7.30
N ARG A 26 -3.87 19.69 7.65
CA ARG A 26 -2.89 20.71 8.06
C ARG A 26 -2.26 20.40 9.42
N ASP A 27 -3.07 19.85 10.33
CA ASP A 27 -2.68 19.54 11.69
C ASP A 27 -3.57 18.46 12.31
N ALA A 28 -3.21 18.02 13.52
CA ALA A 28 -3.97 17.02 14.27
C ALA A 28 -5.37 17.51 14.68
N HIS A 29 -5.57 18.82 14.88
CA HIS A 29 -6.88 19.36 15.23
C HIS A 29 -7.85 19.29 14.03
N GLU A 30 -7.36 19.49 12.82
CA GLU A 30 -8.15 19.30 11.61
C GLU A 30 -8.56 17.85 11.43
N PHE A 31 -7.63 16.91 11.65
CA PHE A 31 -7.94 15.49 11.69
C PHE A 31 -9.09 15.21 12.68
N ASP A 32 -8.99 15.70 13.92
CA ASP A 32 -10.01 15.47 14.95
C ASP A 32 -11.36 16.08 14.58
N ARG A 33 -11.38 17.29 13.99
CA ARG A 33 -12.61 17.93 13.51
C ARG A 33 -13.28 17.13 12.40
N VAL A 34 -12.51 16.63 11.44
CA VAL A 34 -13.04 15.83 10.33
C VAL A 34 -13.60 14.51 10.84
N VAL A 35 -12.89 13.82 11.75
CA VAL A 35 -13.40 12.58 12.35
C VAL A 35 -14.68 12.83 13.15
N ALA A 36 -14.74 13.90 13.95
CA ALA A 36 -15.96 14.26 14.68
C ALA A 36 -17.13 14.52 13.73
N ALA A 37 -16.91 15.29 12.66
CA ALA A 37 -17.93 15.53 11.65
C ALA A 37 -18.43 14.23 11.00
N MET A 38 -17.53 13.27 10.69
CA MET A 38 -17.94 11.98 10.13
C MET A 38 -18.80 11.15 11.10
N VAL A 39 -18.58 11.27 12.41
CA VAL A 39 -19.45 10.65 13.43
C VAL A 39 -20.79 11.37 13.48
N ASP A 40 -20.78 12.70 13.54
CA ASP A 40 -21.99 13.52 13.65
C ASP A 40 -22.92 13.36 12.44
N THR A 41 -22.37 13.16 11.23
CA THR A 41 -23.16 12.88 10.02
C THR A 41 -23.61 11.43 9.89
N GLY A 42 -23.15 10.54 10.77
CA GLY A 42 -23.43 9.10 10.70
C GLY A 42 -22.69 8.36 9.59
N ASN A 43 -21.64 8.96 9.01
CA ASN A 43 -20.79 8.27 8.03
C ASN A 43 -19.99 7.13 8.68
N ILE A 44 -19.66 7.28 9.96
CA ILE A 44 -19.02 6.28 10.82
C ILE A 44 -19.71 6.29 12.19
N LEU A 45 -19.71 5.16 12.89
CA LEU A 45 -20.29 5.07 14.24
C LEU A 45 -19.34 5.60 15.32
N ASP A 46 -18.04 5.40 15.12
CA ASP A 46 -16.99 5.82 16.04
C ASP A 46 -15.64 5.98 15.31
N ARG A 47 -14.62 6.49 16.01
CA ARG A 47 -13.26 6.68 15.49
C ARG A 47 -12.59 5.38 15.01
N GLY A 48 -12.99 4.22 15.52
CA GLY A 48 -12.51 2.91 15.08
C GLY A 48 -12.92 2.58 13.64
N MET A 49 -14.02 3.16 13.17
CA MET A 49 -14.55 3.03 11.80
C MET A 49 -13.93 4.00 10.78
N VAL A 50 -12.90 4.75 11.16
CA VAL A 50 -12.07 5.53 10.21
C VAL A 50 -11.22 4.56 9.37
N TYR A 51 -11.70 4.09 8.24
CA TYR A 51 -11.04 3.03 7.45
C TYR A 51 -9.98 3.51 6.45
N TRP A 52 -9.42 4.70 6.68
CA TRP A 52 -8.33 5.22 5.87
C TRP A 52 -7.12 4.29 5.90
N ASP A 53 -6.47 4.17 4.75
CA ASP A 53 -5.35 3.25 4.51
C ASP A 53 -4.09 3.63 5.29
N VAL A 54 -3.97 4.89 5.70
CA VAL A 54 -2.99 5.37 6.68
C VAL A 54 -3.71 6.23 7.70
N ARG A 55 -3.59 5.89 9.00
CA ARG A 55 -4.32 6.61 10.06
C ARG A 55 -3.60 6.54 11.41
N PRO A 56 -3.77 7.53 12.30
CA PRO A 56 -3.43 7.38 13.71
C PRO A 56 -4.22 6.22 14.34
N SER A 57 -3.55 5.39 15.15
CA SER A 57 -4.23 4.35 15.93
C SER A 57 -5.09 4.98 17.02
N ALA A 58 -6.27 4.42 17.25
CA ALA A 58 -7.15 4.83 18.35
C ALA A 58 -6.68 4.29 19.71
N ARG A 59 -5.79 3.30 19.71
CA ARG A 59 -5.36 2.57 20.92
C ARG A 59 -3.89 2.75 21.26
N PHE A 60 -3.03 2.83 20.24
CA PHE A 60 -1.58 2.90 20.42
C PHE A 60 -1.04 4.24 19.92
N PRO A 61 0.10 4.72 20.44
CA PRO A 61 0.74 5.94 19.94
C PRO A 61 1.49 5.66 18.63
N THR A 62 0.77 5.20 17.61
CA THR A 62 1.32 4.77 16.31
C THR A 62 0.47 5.28 15.16
N VAL A 63 1.08 5.31 13.96
CA VAL A 63 0.37 5.42 12.69
C VAL A 63 0.27 4.02 12.09
N GLU A 64 -0.94 3.62 11.73
CA GLU A 64 -1.25 2.32 11.12
C GLU A 64 -1.24 2.46 9.59
N VAL A 65 -0.38 1.71 8.90
CA VAL A 65 -0.38 1.57 7.43
C VAL A 65 -1.09 0.26 7.07
N ARG A 66 -2.21 0.36 6.35
CA ARG A 66 -3.20 -0.71 6.15
C ARG A 66 -3.60 -0.90 4.68
N VAL A 67 -2.83 -0.32 3.76
CA VAL A 67 -3.12 -0.31 2.33
C VAL A 67 -3.00 -1.67 1.65
N SER A 68 -2.18 -2.59 2.20
CA SER A 68 -1.76 -3.82 1.50
C SER A 68 -2.70 -5.01 1.69
N ASP A 69 -2.67 -5.92 0.71
CA ASP A 69 -3.13 -7.30 0.92
C ASP A 69 -2.14 -8.06 1.81
N VAL A 70 -2.54 -9.24 2.29
CA VAL A 70 -1.65 -10.12 3.06
C VAL A 70 -0.61 -10.73 2.10
N PRO A 71 0.70 -10.51 2.31
CA PRO A 71 1.74 -11.14 1.50
C PRO A 71 1.76 -12.66 1.71
N ALA A 72 2.19 -13.42 0.70
CA ALA A 72 2.10 -14.89 0.76
C ALA A 72 3.30 -15.53 1.47
N THR A 73 4.41 -14.79 1.64
CA THR A 73 5.62 -15.29 2.30
C THR A 73 6.14 -14.33 3.36
N VAL A 74 6.98 -14.85 4.26
CA VAL A 74 7.70 -14.04 5.26
C VAL A 74 8.59 -13.00 4.58
N GLU A 75 9.30 -13.38 3.53
CA GLU A 75 10.18 -12.47 2.77
C GLU A 75 9.41 -11.27 2.21
N GLU A 76 8.23 -11.49 1.63
CA GLU A 76 7.39 -10.39 1.11
C GLU A 76 6.87 -9.49 2.23
N SER A 77 6.54 -10.09 3.38
CA SER A 77 6.09 -9.35 4.57
C SER A 77 7.20 -8.47 5.13
N VAL A 78 8.42 -8.99 5.20
CA VAL A 78 9.61 -8.23 5.61
C VAL A 78 9.90 -7.12 4.62
N LEU A 79 9.87 -7.39 3.31
CA LEU A 79 10.08 -6.36 2.29
C LEU A 79 9.07 -5.22 2.44
N LEU A 80 7.78 -5.53 2.60
CA LEU A 80 6.75 -4.52 2.82
C LEU A 80 7.04 -3.68 4.08
N ALA A 81 7.43 -4.32 5.18
CA ALA A 81 7.76 -3.63 6.43
C ALA A 81 9.00 -2.71 6.27
N VAL A 82 10.02 -3.16 5.54
CA VAL A 82 11.22 -2.36 5.24
C VAL A 82 10.86 -1.11 4.45
N LEU A 83 10.06 -1.26 3.39
CA LEU A 83 9.64 -0.13 2.54
C LEU A 83 8.77 0.87 3.30
N VAL A 84 7.79 0.38 4.07
CA VAL A 84 6.95 1.24 4.93
C VAL A 84 7.80 1.99 5.96
N ARG A 85 8.76 1.32 6.60
CA ARG A 85 9.66 1.97 7.57
C ARG A 85 10.52 3.04 6.90
N ALA A 86 11.06 2.77 5.72
CA ALA A 86 11.87 3.73 4.97
C ALA A 86 11.05 4.98 4.60
N LEU A 87 9.84 4.79 4.07
CA LEU A 87 8.89 5.87 3.77
C LEU A 87 8.59 6.73 5.00
N VAL A 88 8.31 6.11 6.16
CA VAL A 88 8.01 6.83 7.40
C VAL A 88 9.24 7.60 7.90
N VAL A 89 10.43 7.00 7.86
CA VAL A 89 11.66 7.69 8.30
C VAL A 89 11.98 8.87 7.40
N THR A 90 11.82 8.73 6.08
CA THR A 90 11.95 9.87 5.15
C THR A 90 10.94 10.96 5.47
N ALA A 91 9.66 10.63 5.63
CA ALA A 91 8.62 11.61 5.96
C ALA A 91 8.86 12.33 7.29
N LEU A 92 9.40 11.64 8.31
CA LEU A 92 9.78 12.26 9.58
C LEU A 92 10.94 13.24 9.43
N ARG A 93 11.97 12.88 8.65
CA ARG A 93 13.11 13.76 8.35
C ARG A 93 12.67 15.00 7.58
N ASP A 94 11.79 14.83 6.60
CA ASP A 94 11.22 15.94 5.83
C ASP A 94 10.44 16.89 6.75
N ALA A 95 9.64 16.36 7.67
CA ALA A 95 8.91 17.16 8.66
C ALA A 95 9.85 17.90 9.62
N GLU A 96 10.91 17.26 10.11
CA GLU A 96 11.93 17.88 10.97
C GLU A 96 12.71 18.99 10.25
N ALA A 97 12.93 18.84 8.95
CA ALA A 97 13.56 19.83 8.09
C ALA A 97 12.62 20.98 7.69
N GLY A 98 11.32 20.88 8.01
CA GLY A 98 10.32 21.86 7.59
C GLY A 98 10.02 21.83 6.09
N SER A 99 10.23 20.68 5.44
CA SER A 99 9.88 20.49 4.03
C SER A 99 8.37 20.59 3.82
N ASP A 100 7.97 21.18 2.70
CA ASP A 100 6.55 21.26 2.34
C ASP A 100 5.97 19.87 2.07
N VAL A 101 4.75 19.63 2.57
CA VAL A 101 4.00 18.41 2.26
C VAL A 101 3.46 18.52 0.83
N ALA A 102 3.70 17.50 0.02
CA ALA A 102 3.18 17.45 -1.35
C ALA A 102 1.64 17.48 -1.35
N ASP A 103 1.06 18.54 -1.90
CA ASP A 103 -0.39 18.65 -2.11
C ASP A 103 -0.79 17.86 -3.36
N VAL A 104 -1.01 16.56 -3.19
CA VAL A 104 -1.51 15.68 -4.24
C VAL A 104 -3.03 15.78 -4.29
N PRO A 105 -3.63 16.25 -5.42
CA PRO A 105 -5.07 16.33 -5.53
C PRO A 105 -5.73 14.96 -5.34
N GLY A 106 -6.82 14.91 -4.57
CA GLY A 106 -7.48 13.64 -4.22
C GLY A 106 -7.84 12.77 -5.42
N HIS A 107 -8.28 13.37 -6.53
CA HIS A 107 -8.60 12.63 -7.76
C HIS A 107 -7.37 11.97 -8.43
N VAL A 108 -6.17 12.54 -8.28
CA VAL A 108 -4.91 11.94 -8.76
C VAL A 108 -4.55 10.75 -7.88
N LEU A 109 -4.64 10.92 -6.56
CA LEU A 109 -4.38 9.84 -5.62
C LEU A 109 -5.36 8.68 -5.80
N ASP A 110 -6.64 8.99 -6.02
CA ASP A 110 -7.69 8.01 -6.29
C ASP A 110 -7.43 7.20 -7.56
N ALA A 111 -6.94 7.87 -8.61
CA ALA A 111 -6.53 7.25 -9.86
C ALA A 111 -5.29 6.36 -9.67
N ALA A 112 -4.29 6.81 -8.90
CA ALA A 112 -3.11 6.02 -8.57
C ALA A 112 -3.48 4.74 -7.80
N TYR A 113 -4.35 4.85 -6.79
CA TYR A 113 -4.90 3.71 -6.04
C TYR A 113 -5.64 2.73 -6.95
N TRP A 114 -6.48 3.25 -7.86
CA TRP A 114 -7.23 2.42 -8.80
C TRP A 114 -6.29 1.65 -9.74
N ARG A 115 -5.29 2.33 -10.33
CA ARG A 115 -4.34 1.68 -11.24
C ARG A 115 -3.50 0.64 -10.51
N ALA A 116 -3.00 0.94 -9.31
CA ALA A 116 -2.27 -0.03 -8.48
C ALA A 116 -3.11 -1.27 -8.16
N ALA A 117 -4.38 -1.10 -7.78
CA ALA A 117 -5.28 -2.21 -7.45
C ALA A 117 -5.72 -3.01 -8.69
N ARG A 118 -5.84 -2.37 -9.85
CA ARG A 118 -6.24 -3.03 -11.11
C ARG A 118 -5.07 -3.78 -11.73
N ASP A 119 -3.98 -3.08 -11.98
CA ASP A 119 -2.91 -3.53 -12.86
C ASP A 119 -1.76 -4.22 -12.10
N GLY A 120 -1.54 -3.84 -10.83
CA GLY A 120 -0.46 -4.41 -10.02
C GLY A 120 0.94 -4.16 -10.59
N LEU A 121 1.85 -5.10 -10.36
CA LEU A 121 3.27 -4.97 -10.75
C LEU A 121 3.51 -5.16 -12.25
N ASP A 122 2.67 -5.91 -12.93
CA ASP A 122 2.85 -6.24 -14.35
C ASP A 122 2.29 -5.15 -15.29
N GLY A 123 1.66 -4.11 -14.75
CA GLY A 123 1.08 -3.03 -15.55
C GLY A 123 1.63 -1.66 -15.23
N VAL A 124 0.76 -0.66 -15.18
CA VAL A 124 1.14 0.76 -15.05
C VAL A 124 0.46 1.41 -13.86
N GLY A 125 1.09 2.45 -13.33
CA GLY A 125 0.52 3.31 -12.29
C GLY A 125 0.45 4.77 -12.75
N VAL A 126 -0.22 5.60 -11.94
CA VAL A 126 -0.19 7.06 -12.08
C VAL A 126 0.88 7.58 -11.13
N ASP A 127 1.85 8.31 -11.68
CA ASP A 127 2.82 9.06 -10.89
C ASP A 127 2.15 10.33 -10.31
N PRO A 128 2.01 10.45 -8.98
CA PRO A 128 1.37 11.62 -8.38
C PRO A 128 2.15 12.92 -8.59
N ALA A 129 3.47 12.86 -8.79
CA ALA A 129 4.32 14.03 -8.94
C ALA A 129 4.22 14.65 -10.34
N THR A 130 4.08 13.80 -11.36
CA THR A 130 4.04 14.25 -12.77
C THR A 130 2.66 14.16 -13.39
N VAL A 131 1.70 13.50 -12.74
CA VAL A 131 0.35 13.22 -13.25
C VAL A 131 0.40 12.48 -14.60
N THR A 132 1.34 11.54 -14.72
CA THR A 132 1.52 10.72 -15.93
C THR A 132 1.38 9.23 -15.61
N VAL A 133 1.05 8.45 -16.66
CA VAL A 133 1.00 6.99 -16.57
C VAL A 133 2.37 6.43 -16.91
N VAL A 134 2.95 5.64 -16.00
CA VAL A 134 4.25 4.99 -16.17
C VAL A 134 4.19 3.53 -15.72
N PRO A 135 5.10 2.65 -16.19
CA PRO A 135 5.19 1.27 -15.68
C PRO A 135 5.31 1.24 -14.15
N ALA A 136 4.66 0.27 -13.51
CA ALA A 136 4.70 0.13 -12.05
C ALA A 136 6.13 -0.03 -11.53
N SER A 137 7.01 -0.69 -12.29
CA SER A 137 8.44 -0.81 -11.97
C SER A 137 9.15 0.54 -11.86
N VAL A 138 8.82 1.50 -12.74
CA VAL A 138 9.40 2.85 -12.70
C VAL A 138 8.95 3.62 -11.45
N LEU A 139 7.69 3.45 -11.02
CA LEU A 139 7.22 4.03 -9.75
C LEU A 139 7.97 3.45 -8.56
N LEU A 140 8.22 2.14 -8.57
CA LEU A 140 8.95 1.47 -7.50
C LEU A 140 10.42 1.90 -7.43
N GLU A 141 11.08 2.05 -8.58
CA GLU A 141 12.44 2.59 -8.67
C GLU A 141 12.50 4.00 -8.09
N ARG A 142 11.61 4.90 -8.52
CA ARG A 142 11.53 6.27 -7.99
C ARG A 142 11.24 6.32 -6.49
N MET A 143 10.39 5.42 -6.00
CA MET A 143 10.10 5.29 -4.57
C MET A 143 11.34 4.84 -3.79
N ILE A 144 12.13 3.90 -4.31
CA ILE A 144 13.39 3.48 -3.69
C ILE A 144 14.39 4.62 -3.66
N ASP A 145 14.52 5.35 -4.77
CA ASP A 145 15.41 6.50 -4.84
C ASP A 145 15.03 7.56 -3.80
N SER A 146 13.73 7.85 -3.64
CA SER A 146 13.26 8.86 -2.68
C SER A 146 13.45 8.47 -1.21
N VAL A 147 13.51 7.17 -0.90
CA VAL A 147 13.77 6.68 0.46
C VAL A 147 15.19 6.15 0.67
N GLY A 148 16.07 6.40 -0.30
CA GLY A 148 17.42 5.85 -0.35
C GLY A 148 18.23 6.11 0.91
N ASP A 149 18.27 7.37 1.37
CA ASP A 149 19.00 7.77 2.57
C ASP A 149 18.48 7.10 3.85
N ALA A 150 17.17 6.79 3.91
CA ALA A 150 16.59 6.05 5.03
C ALA A 150 17.00 4.58 4.98
N LEU A 151 17.01 3.98 3.79
CA LEU A 151 17.45 2.60 3.56
C LEU A 151 18.94 2.41 3.86
N ASP A 152 19.79 3.35 3.44
CA ASP A 152 21.24 3.31 3.68
C ASP A 152 21.55 3.42 5.16
N HIS A 153 20.93 4.37 5.85
CA HIS A 153 21.13 4.55 7.29
C HIS A 153 20.70 3.31 8.11
N GLN A 154 19.71 2.55 7.62
CA GLN A 154 19.25 1.32 8.25
C GLN A 154 20.05 0.08 7.82
N GLY A 155 20.95 0.19 6.83
CA GLY A 155 21.65 -0.95 6.23
C GLY A 155 20.73 -1.89 5.45
N LEU A 156 19.60 -1.39 4.93
CA LEU A 156 18.52 -2.18 4.32
C LEU A 156 18.34 -1.93 2.81
N ARG A 157 19.18 -1.10 2.17
CA ARG A 157 19.10 -0.81 0.74
C ARG A 157 19.10 -2.07 -0.12
N ALA A 158 20.10 -2.94 0.09
CA ALA A 158 20.21 -4.19 -0.68
C ALA A 158 18.99 -5.10 -0.48
N VAL A 159 18.45 -5.17 0.74
CA VAL A 159 17.23 -5.95 1.04
C VAL A 159 16.03 -5.43 0.24
N ALA A 160 15.86 -4.11 0.19
CA ALA A 160 14.76 -3.47 -0.54
C ALA A 160 14.89 -3.65 -2.06
N GLU A 161 16.06 -3.32 -2.62
CA GLU A 161 16.32 -3.40 -4.06
C GLU A 161 16.25 -4.84 -4.58
N ASP A 162 16.87 -5.79 -3.87
CA ASP A 162 16.84 -7.20 -4.27
C ASP A 162 15.44 -7.80 -4.12
N GLY A 163 14.73 -7.45 -3.03
CA GLY A 163 13.36 -7.89 -2.80
C GLY A 163 12.42 -7.42 -3.91
N LEU A 164 12.50 -6.14 -4.30
CA LEU A 164 11.71 -5.60 -5.40
C LEU A 164 12.08 -6.23 -6.74
N ARG A 165 13.37 -6.38 -7.04
CA ARG A 165 13.82 -7.04 -8.29
C ARG A 165 13.25 -8.46 -8.40
N ARG A 166 13.28 -9.23 -7.30
CA ARG A 166 12.65 -10.55 -7.24
C ARG A 166 11.13 -10.47 -7.46
N ARG A 167 10.43 -9.50 -6.87
CA ARG A 167 8.98 -9.35 -7.05
C ARG A 167 8.58 -8.93 -8.46
N VAL A 168 9.34 -8.05 -9.11
CA VAL A 168 9.11 -7.69 -10.51
C VAL A 168 9.32 -8.90 -11.43
N ALA A 169 10.35 -9.71 -11.17
CA ALA A 169 10.62 -10.91 -11.97
C ALA A 169 9.59 -12.04 -11.74
N ALA A 170 9.26 -12.34 -10.48
CA ALA A 170 8.37 -13.44 -10.11
C ALA A 170 6.86 -13.07 -10.17
N GLY A 171 6.57 -11.77 -10.18
CA GLY A 171 5.23 -11.20 -10.04
C GLY A 171 4.68 -11.22 -8.61
N ASN A 172 3.53 -10.57 -8.44
CA ASN A 172 2.88 -10.41 -7.14
C ASN A 172 1.98 -11.61 -6.76
N GLY A 173 1.36 -11.51 -5.58
CA GLY A 173 0.41 -12.52 -5.09
C GLY A 173 -0.73 -12.82 -6.06
N ALA A 174 -1.29 -11.81 -6.74
CA ALA A 174 -2.36 -12.01 -7.70
C ALA A 174 -1.91 -12.84 -8.90
N ARG A 175 -0.74 -12.56 -9.49
CA ARG A 175 -0.19 -13.36 -10.59
C ARG A 175 0.02 -14.81 -10.18
N ARG A 176 0.54 -15.07 -8.97
CA ARG A 176 0.72 -16.43 -8.45
C ARG A 176 -0.61 -17.15 -8.26
N GLN A 177 -1.60 -16.50 -7.64
CA GLN A 177 -2.92 -17.07 -7.43
C GLN A 177 -3.65 -17.35 -8.75
N LEU A 178 -3.56 -16.44 -9.73
CA LEU A 178 -4.14 -16.64 -11.07
C LEU A 178 -3.45 -17.77 -11.83
N SER A 179 -2.12 -17.85 -11.76
CA SER A 179 -1.36 -18.98 -12.34
C SER A 179 -1.82 -20.31 -11.74
N ALA A 180 -1.90 -20.39 -10.40
CA ALA A 180 -2.37 -21.57 -9.71
C ALA A 180 -3.80 -21.95 -10.11
N PHE A 181 -4.72 -20.97 -10.13
CA PHE A 181 -6.10 -21.16 -10.55
C PHE A 181 -6.20 -21.66 -12.00
N ARG A 182 -5.44 -21.09 -12.93
CA ARG A 182 -5.48 -21.44 -14.36
C ARG A 182 -4.97 -22.85 -14.67
N ARG A 183 -4.28 -23.53 -13.75
CA ARG A 183 -3.86 -24.93 -13.93
C ARG A 183 -5.05 -25.86 -14.16
N ARG A 184 -6.10 -25.75 -13.34
CA ARG A 184 -7.30 -26.61 -13.42
C ARG A 184 -8.62 -25.86 -13.24
N HIS A 185 -8.60 -24.54 -13.22
CA HIS A 185 -9.74 -23.67 -12.87
C HIS A 185 -10.34 -24.01 -11.49
N SER A 186 -9.50 -24.39 -10.55
CA SER A 186 -9.90 -24.81 -9.20
C SER A 186 -9.40 -23.83 -8.15
N ILE A 187 -10.28 -23.38 -7.25
CA ILE A 187 -9.88 -22.58 -6.09
C ILE A 187 -8.99 -23.37 -5.13
N PHE A 188 -9.12 -24.70 -5.11
CA PHE A 188 -8.27 -25.56 -4.27
C PHE A 188 -6.80 -25.45 -4.66
N ASP A 189 -6.48 -25.28 -5.96
CA ASP A 189 -5.10 -25.06 -6.41
C ASP A 189 -4.51 -23.76 -5.84
N VAL A 190 -5.35 -22.74 -5.65
CA VAL A 190 -4.93 -21.46 -5.07
C VAL A 190 -4.69 -21.62 -3.58
N VAL A 191 -5.61 -22.28 -2.87
CA VAL A 191 -5.52 -22.52 -1.42
C VAL A 191 -4.28 -23.34 -1.09
N GLU A 192 -4.03 -24.44 -1.82
CA GLU A 192 -2.84 -25.27 -1.67
C GLU A 192 -1.56 -24.45 -1.89
N THR A 193 -1.50 -23.69 -3.00
CA THR A 193 -0.33 -22.84 -3.30
C THR A 193 -0.06 -21.81 -2.20
N VAL A 194 -1.10 -21.13 -1.68
CA VAL A 194 -0.92 -20.10 -0.64
C VAL A 194 -0.57 -20.74 0.70
N ALA A 195 -1.13 -21.91 1.03
CA ALA A 195 -0.79 -22.66 2.23
C ALA A 195 0.68 -23.08 2.22
N ASP A 196 1.16 -23.64 1.10
CA ASP A 196 2.55 -24.02 0.93
C ASP A 196 3.49 -22.81 1.08
N LEU A 197 3.18 -21.68 0.45
CA LEU A 197 3.96 -20.44 0.55
C LEU A 197 4.01 -19.88 1.98
N THR A 198 2.92 -20.03 2.74
CA THR A 198 2.84 -19.56 4.13
C THR A 198 3.77 -20.38 5.04
N LEU A 199 3.94 -21.67 4.74
CA LEU A 199 4.82 -22.58 5.49
C LEU A 199 6.28 -22.53 5.02
N GLN A 200 6.58 -21.90 3.88
CA GLN A 200 7.96 -21.77 3.39
C GLN A 200 8.78 -20.87 4.31
N GLY A 201 9.86 -21.44 4.87
CA GLY A 201 10.77 -20.74 5.79
C GLY A 201 10.41 -20.86 7.27
N CYS A 202 9.39 -21.67 7.61
CA CYS A 202 9.17 -22.18 8.97
C CYS A 202 9.97 -23.46 9.24
#